data_AF-A0A8R7UGI2-F1
#
_entry.id   AF-A0A8R7UGI2-F1
#
_cell.length_a   1.000
_cell.length_b   1.000
_cell.length_c   1.000
_cell.angle_alpha   90.00
_cell.angle_beta   90.00
_cell.angle_gamma   90.00
#
_symmetry.space_group_name_H-M   'P 1'
#
loop_
_entity.id
_entity.type
_entity.pdbx_description
1 polymer ?
#
loop_
_entity_poly.entity_id
_entity_poly.type
_entity_poly.pdbx_seq_one_letter_code
_entity_poly.pdbx_strand_id
1 'polypeptide(L)'
;MAVIKVRVSKLRKAKSVEDSRHKRANGEAPVEPQQREVCAFCDDGGDLICCDGGCLRSFHPTKGHGERSMCTTLGLNEAKWQKHKALAEKGLYLCENCKHKQHQCFACGLLGSSNLTAGPEVFQCKEQKCGHFYHPGCVAKILYPDNKAKATCFEHCVAGGLEFSCPVHKCKRCKEAENKHDKEMQFAVCRRCPTVYHRKCLPRDISLVEDEEEATPQRAWDGILPDQILIYCRKHEIQEELGTPKRDHIVFPDARNPDAAERHRGAPHGHDIPDEDELLDRLASCNPSQSPQPAETGRGRVKPIDSFAPKHLFLRPQPGSCGWLDD
;
A
#
# COMPACT_ATOMS: atom_id res chain seq x y z
N MET A 1 -20.82 -3.09 -41.97
CA MET A 1 -19.97 -2.21 -41.13
C MET A 1 -19.09 -3.10 -40.27
N ALA A 2 -17.80 -3.17 -40.56
CA ALA A 2 -16.85 -3.92 -39.75
C ALA A 2 -16.63 -3.15 -38.44
N VAL A 3 -17.19 -3.64 -37.33
CA VAL A 3 -16.79 -3.17 -36.00
C VAL A 3 -15.38 -3.70 -35.80
N ILE A 4 -14.38 -2.83 -35.97
CA ILE A 4 -13.01 -3.13 -35.56
C ILE A 4 -13.05 -3.31 -34.04
N LYS A 5 -13.19 -4.56 -33.59
CA LYS A 5 -13.04 -4.93 -32.19
C LYS A 5 -11.55 -4.74 -31.83
N VAL A 6 -11.17 -3.52 -31.49
CA VAL A 6 -9.87 -3.28 -30.87
C VAL A 6 -9.93 -3.96 -29.50
N ARG A 7 -9.35 -5.16 -29.38
CA ARG A 7 -9.12 -5.78 -28.07
C ARG A 7 -8.37 -4.75 -27.21
N VAL A 8 -8.91 -4.43 -26.04
CA VAL A 8 -8.27 -3.57 -25.03
C VAL A 8 -7.12 -4.33 -24.34
N SER A 9 -6.43 -5.21 -25.05
CA SER A 9 -5.41 -6.11 -24.49
C SER A 9 -4.12 -5.38 -24.09
N LYS A 10 -3.92 -4.14 -24.55
CA LYS A 10 -2.74 -3.36 -24.22
C LYS A 10 -3.09 -2.17 -23.34
N LEU A 11 -3.06 -2.40 -22.02
CA LEU A 11 -2.91 -1.34 -21.03
C LEU A 11 -1.73 -0.45 -21.46
N ARG A 12 -1.94 0.86 -21.48
CA ARG A 12 -0.90 1.85 -21.71
C ARG A 12 -0.06 1.98 -20.44
N LYS A 13 1.23 2.22 -20.64
CA LYS A 13 2.11 2.65 -19.55
C LYS A 13 1.55 3.92 -18.92
N ALA A 14 1.81 4.07 -17.62
CA ALA A 14 1.80 5.37 -17.00
C ALA A 14 2.58 6.38 -17.86
N LYS A 15 2.14 7.63 -17.96
CA LYS A 15 2.97 8.66 -18.59
C LYS A 15 4.26 8.76 -17.78
N SER A 16 5.40 8.44 -18.39
CA SER A 16 6.68 8.67 -17.73
C SER A 16 6.85 10.17 -17.51
N VAL A 17 7.56 10.54 -16.44
CA VAL A 17 7.97 11.92 -16.15
C VAL A 17 8.86 12.52 -17.28
N GLU A 18 9.15 11.76 -18.35
CA GLU A 18 10.01 12.18 -19.46
C GLU A 18 9.40 13.25 -20.37
N ASP A 19 8.08 13.38 -20.47
CA ASP A 19 7.46 14.48 -21.26
C ASP A 19 7.62 15.86 -20.59
N SER A 20 8.15 15.91 -19.35
CA SER A 20 8.56 17.16 -18.69
C SER A 20 10.07 17.45 -18.80
N ARG A 21 10.86 16.61 -19.50
CA ARG A 21 12.31 16.78 -19.67
C ARG A 21 12.69 17.78 -20.78
N HIS A 22 12.07 18.94 -20.78
CA HIS A 22 12.69 20.13 -21.38
C HIS A 22 13.06 21.21 -20.35
N LYS A 23 12.96 20.93 -19.05
CA LYS A 23 13.58 21.75 -18.01
C LYS A 23 13.61 20.98 -16.68
N ARG A 24 14.78 20.49 -16.28
CA ARG A 24 15.28 20.43 -14.88
C ARG A 24 16.61 19.67 -14.86
N ALA A 25 17.69 20.44 -14.83
CA ALA A 25 18.99 20.00 -14.34
C ALA A 25 19.00 20.23 -12.83
N ASN A 26 18.63 19.22 -12.04
CA ASN A 26 19.12 19.07 -10.68
C ASN A 26 18.87 17.63 -10.20
N GLY A 27 19.86 17.02 -9.54
CA GLY A 27 19.86 15.62 -9.14
C GLY A 27 18.88 15.29 -8.02
N GLU A 28 17.60 15.14 -8.36
CA GLU A 28 16.59 14.56 -7.46
C GLU A 28 16.47 13.05 -7.68
N ALA A 29 16.29 12.32 -6.57
CA ALA A 29 16.17 10.87 -6.51
C ALA A 29 14.99 10.32 -7.35
N PRO A 30 15.00 9.03 -7.73
CA PRO A 30 13.95 8.43 -8.54
C PRO A 30 12.56 8.57 -7.90
N VAL A 31 11.57 8.95 -8.71
CA VAL A 31 10.17 9.07 -8.27
C VAL A 31 9.60 7.67 -8.08
N GLU A 32 9.41 7.29 -6.82
CA GLU A 32 8.77 6.04 -6.41
C GLU A 32 7.43 5.81 -7.14
N PRO A 33 7.14 4.60 -7.66
CA PRO A 33 5.89 4.29 -8.35
C PRO A 33 4.67 4.58 -7.46
N GLN A 34 3.76 5.39 -7.98
CA GLN A 34 2.60 5.87 -7.22
C GLN A 34 1.36 5.14 -7.71
N GLN A 35 0.41 4.86 -6.80
CA GLN A 35 -0.97 4.45 -7.17
C GLN A 35 -1.67 5.45 -8.11
N ARG A 36 -1.05 6.61 -8.32
CA ARG A 36 -1.51 7.75 -9.08
C ARG A 36 -1.30 7.60 -10.59
N GLU A 37 -0.69 6.51 -11.04
CA GLU A 37 -0.17 6.37 -12.40
C GLU A 37 -1.11 5.66 -13.38
N VAL A 38 -2.12 4.97 -12.84
CA VAL A 38 -3.16 4.30 -13.61
C VAL A 38 -4.54 4.71 -13.13
N CYS A 39 -5.51 4.68 -14.03
CA CYS A 39 -6.90 4.97 -13.69
C CYS A 39 -7.46 3.91 -12.73
N ALA A 40 -8.06 4.33 -11.62
CA ALA A 40 -8.64 3.44 -10.63
C ALA A 40 -9.88 2.68 -11.13
N PHE A 41 -10.48 3.04 -12.28
CA PHE A 41 -11.59 2.27 -12.86
C PHE A 41 -11.12 1.16 -13.79
N CYS A 42 -10.17 1.47 -14.69
CA CYS A 42 -9.80 0.58 -15.79
C CYS A 42 -8.36 0.11 -15.77
N ASP A 43 -7.54 0.61 -14.83
CA ASP A 43 -6.10 0.37 -14.70
C ASP A 43 -5.26 0.75 -15.93
N ASP A 44 -5.84 1.52 -16.85
CA ASP A 44 -5.15 2.08 -18.01
C ASP A 44 -4.50 3.42 -17.65
N GLY A 45 -3.34 3.70 -18.25
CA GLY A 45 -2.63 4.97 -18.10
C GLY A 45 -3.24 6.12 -18.93
N GLY A 46 -2.46 7.18 -19.14
CA GLY A 46 -2.84 8.34 -19.96
C GLY A 46 -2.96 9.64 -19.17
N ASP A 47 -3.86 10.52 -19.61
CA ASP A 47 -4.15 11.77 -18.90
C ASP A 47 -5.14 11.50 -17.76
N LEU A 48 -4.64 11.63 -16.54
CA LEU A 48 -5.37 11.32 -15.32
C LEU A 48 -5.45 12.55 -14.42
N ILE A 49 -6.54 12.63 -13.66
CA ILE A 49 -6.67 13.53 -12.51
C ILE A 49 -6.48 12.72 -11.23
N CYS A 50 -5.56 13.18 -10.37
CA CYS A 50 -5.21 12.53 -9.11
C CYS A 50 -6.04 13.12 -7.97
N CYS A 51 -6.56 12.28 -7.08
CA CYS A 51 -7.18 12.75 -5.85
C CYS A 51 -6.09 13.16 -4.84
N ASP A 52 -6.21 14.38 -4.32
CA ASP A 52 -5.34 14.94 -3.28
C ASP A 52 -5.72 14.52 -1.86
N GLY A 53 -6.77 13.70 -1.72
CA GLY A 53 -7.17 13.11 -0.45
C GLY A 53 -6.36 11.86 -0.11
N GLY A 54 -6.68 11.25 1.03
CA GLY A 54 -5.98 10.07 1.54
C GLY A 54 -6.08 8.82 0.65
N CYS A 55 -7.01 8.76 -0.32
CA CYS A 55 -7.16 7.59 -1.18
C CYS A 55 -6.12 7.49 -2.30
N LEU A 56 -5.46 8.60 -2.67
CA LEU A 56 -4.41 8.66 -3.70
C LEU A 56 -4.79 8.05 -5.07
N ARG A 57 -6.08 7.94 -5.38
CA ARG A 57 -6.57 7.33 -6.62
C ARG A 57 -6.54 8.35 -7.76
N SER A 58 -6.25 7.85 -8.96
CA SER A 58 -6.29 8.63 -10.20
C SER A 58 -7.40 8.16 -11.12
N PHE A 59 -7.90 9.04 -11.98
CA PHE A 59 -9.03 8.72 -12.86
C PHE A 59 -8.92 9.42 -14.21
N HIS A 60 -9.47 8.84 -15.27
CA HIS A 60 -9.72 9.59 -16.51
C HIS A 60 -10.75 10.70 -16.24
N PRO A 61 -10.43 11.98 -16.50
CA PRO A 61 -11.28 13.09 -16.08
C PRO A 61 -12.54 13.23 -16.92
N THR A 62 -12.42 13.13 -18.25
CA THR A 62 -13.52 13.33 -19.20
C THR A 62 -13.71 12.10 -20.09
N LYS A 63 -14.88 11.95 -20.72
CA LYS A 63 -15.21 10.78 -21.58
C LYS A 63 -14.15 10.52 -22.66
N GLY A 64 -13.64 11.56 -23.31
CA GLY A 64 -12.63 11.43 -24.37
C GLY A 64 -11.31 10.81 -23.88
N HIS A 65 -10.92 11.07 -22.62
CA HIS A 65 -9.69 10.50 -22.05
C HIS A 65 -9.83 8.99 -21.77
N GLY A 66 -11.05 8.52 -21.53
CA GLY A 66 -11.34 7.10 -21.22
C GLY A 66 -11.79 6.26 -22.42
N GLU A 67 -12.01 6.87 -23.59
CA GLU A 67 -12.66 6.23 -24.73
C GLU A 67 -11.92 4.97 -25.20
N ARG A 68 -10.59 5.05 -25.37
CA ARG A 68 -9.78 3.93 -25.85
C ARG A 68 -9.83 2.73 -24.90
N SER A 69 -9.89 2.97 -23.59
CA SER A 69 -9.95 1.88 -22.62
C SER A 69 -11.37 1.44 -22.32
N MET A 70 -12.42 2.06 -22.88
CA MET A 70 -13.81 1.88 -22.46
C MET A 70 -14.01 2.17 -20.96
N CYS A 71 -13.36 3.21 -20.46
CA CYS A 71 -13.45 3.66 -19.09
C CYS A 71 -14.73 4.47 -18.86
N THR A 72 -15.39 4.28 -17.70
CA THR A 72 -16.57 5.06 -17.31
C THR A 72 -16.24 6.52 -17.00
N THR A 73 -14.98 6.80 -16.65
CA THR A 73 -14.43 8.14 -16.34
C THR A 73 -15.14 8.83 -15.16
N LEU A 74 -14.62 9.99 -14.73
CA LEU A 74 -15.31 10.85 -13.77
C LEU A 74 -16.42 11.69 -14.41
N GLY A 75 -16.46 11.78 -15.74
CA GLY A 75 -17.45 12.59 -16.45
C GLY A 75 -17.33 14.10 -16.21
N LEU A 76 -16.15 14.60 -15.86
CA LEU A 76 -15.91 16.05 -15.80
C LEU A 76 -16.14 16.66 -17.18
N ASN A 77 -16.71 17.87 -17.21
CA ASN A 77 -16.75 18.65 -18.43
C ASN A 77 -15.37 19.25 -18.72
N GLU A 78 -15.13 19.62 -19.98
CA GLU A 78 -13.83 20.10 -20.43
C GLU A 78 -13.39 21.36 -19.66
N ALA A 79 -14.31 22.29 -19.39
CA ALA A 79 -14.01 23.49 -18.63
C ALA A 79 -13.51 23.21 -17.20
N LYS A 80 -14.15 22.27 -16.48
CA LYS A 80 -13.71 21.82 -15.14
C LYS A 80 -12.35 21.13 -15.23
N TRP A 81 -12.15 20.25 -16.21
CA TRP A 81 -10.88 19.59 -16.43
C TRP A 81 -9.75 20.61 -16.68
N GLN A 82 -9.94 21.54 -17.60
CA GLN A 82 -8.95 22.59 -17.90
C GLN A 82 -8.70 23.48 -16.68
N LYS A 83 -9.73 23.80 -15.90
CA LYS A 83 -9.56 24.52 -14.63
C LYS A 83 -8.67 23.75 -13.65
N HIS A 84 -8.91 22.46 -13.46
CA HIS A 84 -8.07 21.62 -12.61
C HIS A 84 -6.63 21.53 -13.14
N LYS A 85 -6.45 21.41 -14.45
CA LYS A 85 -5.13 21.37 -15.10
C LYS A 85 -4.37 22.69 -14.91
N ALA A 86 -5.03 23.82 -15.09
CA ALA A 86 -4.45 25.15 -14.88
C ALA A 86 -4.15 25.44 -13.41
N LEU A 87 -4.96 24.88 -12.51
CA LEU A 87 -4.77 24.98 -11.06
C LEU A 87 -3.91 23.84 -10.50
N ALA A 88 -3.23 23.01 -11.30
CA ALA A 88 -2.50 21.85 -10.78
C ALA A 88 -1.43 22.22 -9.72
N GLU A 89 -1.06 23.50 -9.59
CA GLU A 89 -0.19 24.02 -8.52
C GLU A 89 -0.94 24.54 -7.26
N LYS A 90 -2.28 24.73 -7.30
CA LYS A 90 -3.07 25.36 -6.22
C LYS A 90 -4.46 24.75 -5.95
N GLY A 91 -4.99 23.94 -6.86
CA GLY A 91 -6.35 23.43 -6.84
C GLY A 91 -6.39 21.96 -6.45
N LEU A 92 -6.85 21.68 -5.24
CA LEU A 92 -7.02 20.33 -4.74
C LEU A 92 -8.23 19.67 -5.43
N TYR A 93 -8.03 18.54 -6.10
CA TYR A 93 -9.12 17.67 -6.53
C TYR A 93 -9.37 16.58 -5.47
N LEU A 94 -10.59 16.54 -4.94
CA LEU A 94 -11.03 15.46 -4.04
C LEU A 94 -12.11 14.63 -4.74
N CYS A 95 -11.93 13.30 -4.74
CA CYS A 95 -12.98 12.39 -5.18
C CYS A 95 -14.12 12.32 -4.16
N GLU A 96 -15.29 11.82 -4.56
CA GLU A 96 -16.47 11.80 -3.68
C GLU A 96 -16.26 11.00 -2.38
N ASN A 97 -15.46 9.92 -2.42
CA ASN A 97 -15.09 9.19 -1.20
C ASN A 97 -14.31 10.07 -0.21
N CYS A 98 -13.31 10.82 -0.69
CA CYS A 98 -12.51 11.69 0.17
C CYS A 98 -13.30 12.91 0.67
N LYS A 99 -14.17 13.49 -0.18
CA LYS A 99 -15.05 14.60 0.23
C LYS A 99 -15.97 14.22 1.39
N HIS A 100 -16.55 13.02 1.31
CA HIS A 100 -17.50 12.52 2.32
C HIS A 100 -16.83 11.71 3.43
N LYS A 101 -15.49 11.54 3.40
CA LYS A 101 -14.74 10.67 4.31
C LYS A 101 -15.34 9.26 4.42
N GLN A 102 -15.80 8.71 3.31
CA GLN A 102 -16.31 7.34 3.23
C GLN A 102 -15.44 6.57 2.24
N HIS A 103 -14.65 5.62 2.73
CA HIS A 103 -13.66 4.91 1.93
C HIS A 103 -13.97 3.42 1.88
N GLN A 104 -13.65 2.76 0.77
CA GLN A 104 -13.83 1.33 0.64
C GLN A 104 -12.69 0.58 1.32
N CYS A 105 -13.04 -0.44 2.08
CA CYS A 105 -12.06 -1.40 2.55
C CYS A 105 -11.48 -2.17 1.35
N PHE A 106 -10.17 -2.12 1.14
CA PHE A 106 -9.52 -2.77 -0.02
C PHE A 106 -9.60 -4.30 0.03
N ALA A 107 -9.90 -4.88 1.20
CA ALA A 107 -10.08 -6.32 1.36
C ALA A 107 -11.47 -6.81 0.95
N CYS A 108 -12.55 -6.14 1.37
CA CYS A 108 -13.93 -6.60 1.14
C CYS A 108 -14.73 -5.74 0.15
N GLY A 109 -14.23 -4.57 -0.24
CA GLY A 109 -14.88 -3.64 -1.17
C GLY A 109 -16.01 -2.79 -0.58
N LEU A 110 -16.47 -3.10 0.63
CA LEU A 110 -17.52 -2.35 1.33
C LEU A 110 -17.02 -0.98 1.81
N LEU A 111 -17.90 0.02 1.78
CA LEU A 111 -17.66 1.35 2.33
C LEU A 111 -17.66 1.30 3.86
N GLY A 112 -16.87 2.18 4.46
CA GLY A 112 -17.02 2.58 5.85
C GLY A 112 -16.58 4.03 6.05
N SER A 113 -17.02 4.63 7.15
CA SER A 113 -16.58 5.95 7.58
C SER A 113 -15.08 5.94 7.89
N SER A 114 -14.34 6.91 7.37
CA SER A 114 -12.95 7.21 7.76
C SER A 114 -12.88 8.51 8.58
N ASN A 115 -14.02 8.97 9.10
CA ASN A 115 -14.06 10.21 9.85
C ASN A 115 -13.68 9.96 11.32
N LEU A 116 -12.47 10.40 11.70
CA LEU A 116 -11.91 10.18 13.04
C LEU A 116 -12.78 10.74 14.17
N THR A 117 -13.61 11.76 13.91
CA THR A 117 -14.48 12.39 14.92
C THR A 117 -15.86 11.77 15.02
N ALA A 118 -16.21 10.79 14.16
CA ALA A 118 -17.56 10.24 14.06
C ALA A 118 -17.57 8.70 14.11
N GLY A 119 -16.62 8.10 14.81
CA GLY A 119 -16.47 6.64 14.85
C GLY A 119 -15.97 6.08 13.52
N PRO A 120 -14.65 6.03 13.28
CA PRO A 120 -14.11 5.46 12.05
C PRO A 120 -14.37 3.95 11.98
N GLU A 121 -14.89 3.49 10.85
CA GLU A 121 -15.11 2.08 10.53
C GLU A 121 -13.98 1.52 9.65
N VAL A 122 -13.33 2.38 8.87
CA VAL A 122 -12.15 2.03 8.07
C VAL A 122 -10.97 2.91 8.40
N PHE A 123 -9.79 2.29 8.42
CA PHE A 123 -8.54 2.91 8.82
C PHE A 123 -7.54 2.85 7.67
N GLN A 124 -6.80 3.94 7.49
CA GLN A 124 -5.82 4.06 6.43
C GLN A 124 -4.53 3.32 6.79
N CYS A 125 -3.89 2.70 5.80
CA CYS A 125 -2.51 2.21 5.94
C CYS A 125 -1.58 3.37 6.31
N LYS A 126 -0.67 3.15 7.27
CA LYS A 126 0.30 4.16 7.72
C LYS A 126 1.31 4.58 6.65
N GLU A 127 1.53 3.73 5.64
CA GLU A 127 2.46 4.03 4.56
C GLU A 127 1.92 5.18 3.71
N GLN A 128 2.60 6.33 3.74
CA GLN A 128 2.13 7.60 3.18
C GLN A 128 1.70 7.53 1.71
N LYS A 129 2.33 6.65 0.93
CA LYS A 129 2.07 6.48 -0.52
C LYS A 129 1.11 5.32 -0.84
N CYS A 130 0.57 4.63 0.17
CA CYS A 130 -0.27 3.45 -0.03
C CYS A 130 -1.72 3.78 -0.38
N GLY A 131 -2.35 4.74 0.30
CA GLY A 131 -3.72 5.19 0.02
C GLY A 131 -4.85 4.17 0.24
N HIS A 132 -4.56 3.01 0.82
CA HIS A 132 -5.57 1.97 1.07
C HIS A 132 -6.18 2.08 2.47
N PHE A 133 -7.47 1.74 2.54
CA PHE A 133 -8.27 1.71 3.76
C PHE A 133 -8.75 0.29 4.05
N TYR A 134 -8.94 -0.04 5.32
CA TYR A 134 -9.39 -1.36 5.76
C TYR A 134 -10.33 -1.28 6.96
N HIS A 135 -11.35 -2.14 6.98
CA HIS A 135 -12.03 -2.48 8.24
C HIS A 135 -11.05 -3.23 9.14
N PRO A 136 -11.00 -2.92 10.47
CA PRO A 136 -10.11 -3.59 11.42
C PRO A 136 -10.16 -5.12 11.35
N GLY A 137 -11.37 -5.70 11.42
CA GLY A 137 -11.56 -7.15 11.32
C GLY A 137 -11.19 -7.75 9.96
N CYS A 138 -11.27 -6.97 8.87
CA CYS A 138 -10.85 -7.46 7.55
C CYS A 138 -9.32 -7.56 7.45
N VAL A 139 -8.59 -6.52 7.87
CA VAL A 139 -7.13 -6.54 7.82
C VAL A 139 -6.55 -7.55 8.83
N ALA A 140 -7.16 -7.67 10.02
CA ALA A 140 -6.77 -8.65 11.03
C ALA A 140 -6.79 -10.08 10.48
N LYS A 141 -7.89 -10.47 9.83
CA LYS A 141 -8.05 -11.81 9.21
C LYS A 141 -7.02 -12.10 8.12
N ILE A 142 -6.55 -11.08 7.41
CA ILE A 142 -5.53 -11.25 6.36
C ILE A 142 -4.14 -11.39 6.98
N LEU A 143 -3.82 -10.61 8.02
CA LEU A 143 -2.50 -10.62 8.66
C LEU A 143 -2.32 -11.83 9.59
N TYR A 144 -3.38 -12.31 10.24
CA TYR A 144 -3.35 -13.40 11.21
C TYR A 144 -4.40 -14.47 10.89
N PRO A 145 -4.34 -15.12 9.72
CA PRO A 145 -5.35 -16.08 9.29
C PRO A 145 -5.46 -17.31 10.22
N ASP A 146 -4.32 -17.74 10.78
CA ASP A 146 -4.22 -18.98 11.57
C ASP A 146 -4.24 -18.72 13.09
N ASN A 147 -4.33 -17.46 13.53
CA ASN A 147 -4.32 -17.10 14.94
C ASN A 147 -5.47 -16.15 15.28
N LYS A 148 -6.62 -16.74 15.64
CA LYS A 148 -7.84 -15.99 15.95
C LYS A 148 -7.66 -15.02 17.11
N ALA A 149 -6.97 -15.42 18.18
CA ALA A 149 -6.74 -14.54 19.34
C ALA A 149 -5.94 -13.29 18.96
N LYS A 150 -4.87 -13.47 18.17
CA LYS A 150 -4.06 -12.35 17.67
C LYS A 150 -4.84 -11.48 16.68
N ALA A 151 -5.67 -12.08 15.82
CA ALA A 151 -6.55 -11.34 14.92
C ALA A 151 -7.54 -10.47 15.70
N THR A 152 -8.20 -11.02 16.72
CA THR A 152 -9.15 -10.28 17.57
C THR A 152 -8.46 -9.15 18.34
N CYS A 153 -7.31 -9.39 18.97
CA CYS A 153 -6.54 -8.31 19.60
C CYS A 153 -6.20 -7.21 18.60
N PHE A 154 -5.65 -7.59 17.43
CA PHE A 154 -5.26 -6.61 16.42
C PHE A 154 -6.44 -5.79 15.90
N GLU A 155 -7.59 -6.42 15.68
CA GLU A 155 -8.84 -5.75 15.32
C GLU A 155 -9.22 -4.66 16.35
N HIS A 156 -9.18 -4.99 17.65
CA HIS A 156 -9.48 -4.04 18.72
C HIS A 156 -8.45 -2.91 18.79
N CYS A 157 -7.16 -3.23 18.65
CA CYS A 157 -6.10 -2.21 18.67
C CYS A 157 -6.23 -1.23 17.49
N VAL A 158 -6.51 -1.72 16.28
CA VAL A 158 -6.73 -0.84 15.11
C VAL A 158 -7.98 0.00 15.29
N ALA A 159 -9.08 -0.57 15.81
CA ALA A 159 -10.28 0.20 16.15
C ALA A 159 -10.00 1.28 17.21
N GLY A 160 -9.06 1.02 18.13
CA GLY A 160 -8.55 1.98 19.11
C GLY A 160 -7.53 2.99 18.56
N GLY A 161 -7.22 2.97 17.26
CA GLY A 161 -6.34 3.94 16.61
C GLY A 161 -4.90 3.48 16.37
N LEU A 162 -4.58 2.19 16.54
CA LEU A 162 -3.25 1.67 16.21
C LEU A 162 -2.93 1.87 14.72
N GLU A 163 -1.78 2.49 14.45
CA GLU A 163 -1.24 2.57 13.09
C GLU A 163 -0.72 1.22 12.61
N PHE A 164 -0.99 0.87 11.35
CA PHE A 164 -0.56 -0.41 10.78
C PHE A 164 -0.09 -0.29 9.33
N SER A 165 0.83 -1.18 8.95
CA SER A 165 1.17 -1.40 7.53
C SER A 165 0.28 -2.49 6.96
N CYS A 166 -0.38 -2.22 5.84
CA CYS A 166 -1.37 -3.11 5.28
C CYS A 166 -0.75 -4.28 4.47
N PRO A 167 -1.54 -5.32 4.14
CA PRO A 167 -1.02 -6.54 3.51
C PRO A 167 -0.35 -6.36 2.15
N VAL A 168 -0.57 -5.23 1.46
CA VAL A 168 0.05 -4.97 0.14
C VAL A 168 1.57 -4.76 0.23
N HIS A 169 2.11 -4.51 1.41
CA HIS A 169 3.55 -4.27 1.63
C HIS A 169 4.35 -5.55 1.90
N LYS A 170 3.71 -6.72 1.83
CA LYS A 170 4.36 -8.00 2.06
C LYS A 170 3.98 -9.01 0.99
N CYS A 171 4.97 -9.76 0.51
CA CYS A 171 4.72 -10.85 -0.41
C CYS A 171 3.86 -11.93 0.25
N LYS A 172 2.75 -12.31 -0.39
CA LYS A 172 1.82 -13.33 0.10
C LYS A 172 2.50 -14.68 0.31
N ARG A 173 3.53 -15.00 -0.50
CA ARG A 173 4.25 -16.28 -0.47
C ARG A 173 5.30 -16.33 0.63
N CYS A 174 6.29 -15.45 0.61
CA CYS A 174 7.43 -15.49 1.55
C CYS A 174 7.28 -14.55 2.76
N LYS A 175 6.26 -13.69 2.79
CA LYS A 175 5.98 -12.70 3.84
C LYS A 175 6.97 -11.55 3.99
N GLU A 176 8.03 -11.53 3.18
CA GLU A 176 9.02 -10.45 3.14
C GLU A 176 8.53 -9.21 2.38
N ALA A 177 9.13 -8.06 2.70
CA ALA A 177 8.87 -6.76 2.07
C ALA A 177 9.49 -6.67 0.66
N GLU A 178 9.14 -5.61 -0.07
CA GLU A 178 9.74 -5.31 -1.39
C GLU A 178 11.21 -4.90 -1.24
N ASN A 179 12.04 -5.29 -2.20
CA ASN A 179 13.30 -4.60 -2.45
C ASN A 179 13.29 -4.12 -3.90
N LYS A 180 13.16 -2.80 -4.10
CA LYS A 180 13.02 -2.19 -5.42
C LYS A 180 14.29 -2.27 -6.27
N HIS A 181 15.44 -2.37 -5.63
CA HIS A 181 16.75 -2.45 -6.29
C HIS A 181 17.06 -3.86 -6.79
N ASP A 182 16.33 -4.87 -6.32
CA ASP A 182 16.44 -6.24 -6.81
C ASP A 182 15.19 -6.60 -7.63
N LYS A 183 15.39 -6.78 -8.94
CA LYS A 183 14.33 -7.10 -9.89
C LYS A 183 13.50 -8.32 -9.47
N GLU A 184 14.11 -9.33 -8.85
CA GLU A 184 13.39 -10.53 -8.41
C GLU A 184 12.56 -10.31 -7.14
N MET A 185 12.90 -9.27 -6.38
CA MET A 185 12.23 -8.81 -5.16
C MET A 185 11.31 -7.60 -5.38
N GLN A 186 11.15 -7.15 -6.62
CA GLN A 186 10.09 -6.20 -7.00
C GLN A 186 8.72 -6.87 -6.89
N PHE A 187 7.71 -6.08 -6.54
CA PHE A 187 6.36 -6.60 -6.37
C PHE A 187 5.57 -6.74 -7.67
N ALA A 188 4.77 -7.79 -7.69
CA ALA A 188 3.65 -8.03 -8.56
C ALA A 188 2.37 -7.81 -7.76
N VAL A 189 1.69 -6.69 -8.01
CA VAL A 189 0.60 -6.17 -7.18
C VAL A 189 -0.77 -6.38 -7.82
N CYS A 190 -1.71 -6.98 -7.08
CA CYS A 190 -3.07 -7.13 -7.59
C CYS A 190 -3.85 -5.82 -7.48
N ARG A 191 -4.51 -5.41 -8.56
CA ARG A 191 -5.31 -4.16 -8.59
C ARG A 191 -6.72 -4.27 -8.04
N ARG A 192 -7.14 -5.47 -7.64
CA ARG A 192 -8.51 -5.74 -7.16
C ARG A 192 -8.58 -6.24 -5.73
N CYS A 193 -7.45 -6.62 -5.12
CA CYS A 193 -7.39 -7.03 -3.73
C CYS A 193 -5.97 -6.90 -3.16
N PRO A 194 -5.77 -7.09 -1.84
CA PRO A 194 -4.46 -6.91 -1.19
C PRO A 194 -3.42 -8.00 -1.51
N THR A 195 -3.61 -8.79 -2.57
CA THR A 195 -2.68 -9.87 -2.93
C THR A 195 -1.47 -9.31 -3.66
N VAL A 196 -0.29 -9.54 -3.12
CA VAL A 196 1.00 -9.14 -3.69
C VAL A 196 1.97 -10.31 -3.67
N TYR A 197 2.81 -10.43 -4.69
CA TYR A 197 3.91 -11.40 -4.75
C TYR A 197 5.20 -10.67 -5.10
N HIS A 198 6.37 -11.20 -4.77
CA HIS A 198 7.59 -10.83 -5.51
C HIS A 198 7.55 -11.39 -6.93
N ARG A 199 8.30 -10.82 -7.87
CA ARG A 199 8.50 -11.38 -9.22
C ARG A 199 8.90 -12.86 -9.17
N LYS A 200 9.89 -13.22 -8.35
CA LYS A 200 10.32 -14.63 -8.15
C LYS A 200 9.29 -15.52 -7.45
N CYS A 201 8.35 -14.92 -6.74
CA CYS A 201 7.32 -15.62 -5.96
C CYS A 201 6.00 -15.73 -6.72
N LEU A 202 5.87 -15.07 -7.88
CA LEU A 202 4.66 -15.02 -8.67
C LEU A 202 4.27 -16.44 -9.13
N PRO A 203 3.04 -16.90 -8.83
CA PRO A 203 2.56 -18.18 -9.33
C PRO A 203 2.59 -18.25 -10.85
N ARG A 204 3.02 -19.40 -11.40
CA ARG A 204 3.18 -19.62 -12.85
C ARG A 204 1.88 -19.46 -13.63
N ASP A 205 0.75 -19.71 -12.99
CA ASP A 205 -0.59 -19.56 -13.56
C ASP A 205 -1.04 -18.09 -13.65
N ILE A 206 -0.25 -17.13 -13.19
CA ILE A 206 -0.46 -15.69 -13.42
C ILE A 206 0.48 -15.25 -14.55
N SER A 207 0.09 -15.56 -15.79
CA SER A 207 0.93 -15.40 -16.98
C SER A 207 1.04 -13.95 -17.47
N LEU A 208 2.22 -13.57 -17.93
CA LEU A 208 2.47 -12.30 -18.63
C LEU A 208 2.04 -12.33 -20.11
N VAL A 209 1.74 -13.52 -20.64
CA VAL A 209 1.40 -13.74 -22.05
C VAL A 209 0.07 -14.48 -22.09
N GLU A 210 -0.78 -14.13 -23.07
CA GLU A 210 -1.98 -14.91 -23.39
C GLU A 210 -1.53 -16.20 -24.09
N ASP A 211 -1.95 -17.34 -23.58
CA ASP A 211 -1.73 -18.62 -24.23
C ASP A 211 -3.01 -19.01 -24.98
N GLU A 212 -3.00 -18.88 -26.31
CA GLU A 212 -4.15 -19.22 -27.16
C GLU A 212 -4.36 -20.75 -27.26
N GLU A 213 -3.33 -21.57 -27.03
CA GLU A 213 -3.42 -23.03 -27.07
C GLU A 213 -4.04 -23.58 -25.78
N GLU A 214 -3.60 -23.07 -24.63
CA GLU A 214 -4.09 -23.47 -23.31
C GLU A 214 -5.30 -22.64 -22.82
N ALA A 215 -5.80 -21.72 -23.66
CA ALA A 215 -6.86 -20.76 -23.35
C ALA A 215 -6.65 -20.01 -22.01
N THR A 216 -5.39 -19.75 -21.63
CA THR A 216 -5.10 -19.07 -20.38
C THR A 216 -5.01 -17.55 -20.60
N PRO A 217 -5.88 -16.75 -19.94
CA PRO A 217 -5.85 -15.31 -20.13
C PRO A 217 -4.59 -14.72 -19.50
N GLN A 218 -4.02 -13.70 -20.13
CA GLN A 218 -2.97 -12.87 -19.54
C GLN A 218 -3.50 -12.23 -18.25
N ARG A 219 -2.69 -12.31 -17.20
CA ARG A 219 -3.03 -11.80 -15.86
C ARG A 219 -1.94 -10.93 -15.25
N ALA A 220 -0.82 -10.73 -15.97
CA ALA A 220 0.28 -9.90 -15.53
C ALA A 220 0.80 -8.98 -16.64
N TRP A 221 1.17 -7.76 -16.28
CA TRP A 221 1.76 -6.77 -17.17
C TRP A 221 3.00 -6.14 -16.50
N ASP A 222 4.16 -6.37 -17.10
CA ASP A 222 5.43 -5.76 -16.68
C ASP A 222 5.66 -4.43 -17.40
N GLY A 223 6.04 -3.39 -16.65
CA GLY A 223 6.33 -2.06 -17.20
C GLY A 223 5.13 -1.16 -17.46
N ILE A 224 3.95 -1.49 -16.92
CA ILE A 224 2.81 -0.55 -16.83
C ILE A 224 3.00 0.41 -15.65
N LEU A 225 3.42 -0.15 -14.51
CA LEU A 225 3.83 0.56 -13.32
C LEU A 225 5.38 0.60 -13.30
N PRO A 226 6.00 1.70 -12.85
CA PRO A 226 7.43 1.74 -12.61
C PRO A 226 7.80 0.71 -11.57
N ASP A 227 8.86 -0.05 -11.82
CA ASP A 227 9.46 -1.02 -10.88
C ASP A 227 8.50 -2.06 -10.27
N GLN A 228 7.31 -2.23 -10.85
CA GLN A 228 6.27 -3.15 -10.36
C GLN A 228 5.53 -3.82 -11.52
N ILE A 229 5.06 -5.05 -11.26
CA ILE A 229 4.21 -5.79 -12.19
C ILE A 229 2.75 -5.59 -11.76
N LEU A 230 1.91 -5.16 -12.70
CA LEU A 230 0.47 -5.14 -12.47
C LEU A 230 -0.09 -6.54 -12.66
N ILE A 231 -0.86 -7.07 -11.71
CA ILE A 231 -1.52 -8.37 -11.86
C ILE A 231 -3.01 -8.37 -11.54
N TYR A 232 -3.71 -9.40 -12.04
CA TYR A 232 -5.01 -9.83 -11.56
C TYR A 232 -4.90 -11.26 -11.02
N CYS A 233 -4.92 -11.41 -9.70
CA CYS A 233 -4.85 -12.73 -9.09
C CYS A 233 -6.08 -13.58 -9.41
N ARG A 234 -5.99 -14.90 -9.18
CA ARG A 234 -7.05 -15.87 -9.48
C ARG A 234 -8.38 -15.66 -8.74
N LYS A 235 -8.43 -14.77 -7.75
CA LYS A 235 -9.70 -14.36 -7.11
C LYS A 235 -10.59 -13.51 -8.01
N HIS A 236 -10.05 -13.02 -9.13
CA HIS A 236 -10.76 -12.13 -10.04
C HIS A 236 -10.83 -12.79 -11.42
N GLU A 237 -12.06 -13.03 -11.86
CA GLU A 237 -12.35 -13.52 -13.19
C GLU A 237 -12.02 -12.45 -14.23
N ILE A 238 -11.44 -12.86 -15.37
CA ILE A 238 -11.11 -11.97 -16.47
C ILE A 238 -12.28 -12.01 -17.45
N GLN A 239 -12.85 -10.85 -17.77
CA GLN A 239 -13.87 -10.77 -18.81
C GLN A 239 -13.19 -10.75 -20.18
N GLU A 240 -13.52 -11.71 -21.05
CA GLU A 240 -12.91 -11.88 -22.37
C GLU A 240 -12.94 -10.58 -23.21
N GLU A 241 -14.06 -9.85 -23.17
CA GLU A 241 -14.23 -8.60 -23.93
C GLU A 241 -13.31 -7.48 -23.45
N LEU A 242 -13.00 -7.44 -22.15
CA LEU A 242 -12.20 -6.38 -21.55
C LEU A 242 -10.72 -6.75 -21.40
N GLY A 243 -10.38 -8.04 -21.40
CA GLY A 243 -9.04 -8.52 -21.03
C GLY A 243 -8.65 -8.20 -19.57
N THR A 244 -9.61 -7.77 -18.75
CA THR A 244 -9.44 -7.37 -17.34
C THR A 244 -10.65 -7.85 -16.53
N PRO A 245 -10.57 -7.88 -15.18
CA PRO A 245 -11.74 -8.10 -14.36
C PRO A 245 -12.77 -7.00 -14.55
N LYS A 246 -14.02 -7.31 -14.18
CA LYS A 246 -15.10 -6.34 -14.16
C LYS A 246 -14.70 -5.07 -13.42
N ARG A 247 -15.10 -3.93 -13.98
CA ARG A 247 -14.68 -2.58 -13.56
C ARG A 247 -15.70 -1.91 -12.64
N ASP A 248 -16.30 -2.70 -11.74
CA ASP A 248 -17.33 -2.29 -10.77
C ASP A 248 -16.81 -2.27 -9.32
N HIS A 249 -15.50 -2.33 -9.14
CA HIS A 249 -14.84 -2.42 -7.83
C HIS A 249 -14.75 -1.09 -7.06
N ILE A 250 -14.97 0.05 -7.72
CA ILE A 250 -15.00 1.37 -7.08
C ILE A 250 -16.44 1.78 -6.80
N VAL A 251 -16.74 2.04 -5.53
CA VAL A 251 -18.03 2.46 -5.00
C VAL A 251 -17.89 3.85 -4.41
N PHE A 252 -18.62 4.82 -4.96
CA PHE A 252 -18.76 6.14 -4.37
C PHE A 252 -19.96 6.18 -3.40
N PRO A 253 -19.94 7.07 -2.40
CA PRO A 253 -21.08 7.26 -1.50
C PRO A 253 -22.32 7.71 -2.27
N ASP A 254 -23.49 7.19 -1.93
CA ASP A 254 -24.75 7.70 -2.50
C ASP A 254 -25.10 9.03 -1.82
N ALA A 255 -25.11 10.11 -2.61
CA ALA A 255 -25.45 11.44 -2.13
C ALA A 255 -26.88 11.55 -1.55
N ARG A 256 -27.77 10.57 -1.81
CA ARG A 256 -29.14 10.54 -1.30
C ARG A 256 -29.34 9.72 -0.03
N ASN A 257 -28.38 8.87 0.34
CA ASN A 257 -28.48 8.06 1.56
C ASN A 257 -27.08 7.69 2.09
N PRO A 258 -26.41 8.62 2.80
CA PRO A 258 -25.07 8.40 3.33
C PRO A 258 -24.98 7.25 4.35
N ASP A 259 -26.11 6.84 4.95
CA ASP A 259 -26.19 5.82 5.99
C ASP A 259 -26.58 4.42 5.45
N ALA A 260 -26.88 4.28 4.16
CA ALA A 260 -27.23 2.98 3.56
C ALA A 260 -26.10 1.94 3.60
N ALA A 261 -24.86 2.37 3.85
CA ALA A 261 -23.69 1.50 4.04
C ALA A 261 -23.78 0.62 5.31
N GLU A 262 -24.68 0.93 6.27
CA GLU A 262 -24.84 0.20 7.53
C GLU A 262 -25.49 -1.21 7.42
N ARG A 263 -25.98 -1.64 6.25
CA ARG A 263 -26.88 -2.81 6.14
C ARG A 263 -26.23 -4.20 6.16
N HIS A 264 -24.95 -4.31 6.53
CA HIS A 264 -24.35 -5.61 6.86
C HIS A 264 -23.79 -5.63 8.27
N ARG A 265 -24.64 -5.25 9.24
CA ARG A 265 -24.39 -5.43 10.67
C ARG A 265 -24.55 -6.90 11.05
N GLY A 266 -23.43 -7.61 11.19
CA GLY A 266 -23.30 -8.73 12.10
C GLY A 266 -22.50 -8.26 13.32
N ALA A 267 -23.16 -7.56 14.25
CA ALA A 267 -22.52 -7.11 15.48
C ALA A 267 -22.41 -8.29 16.46
N PRO A 268 -21.25 -8.56 17.08
CA PRO A 268 -21.21 -9.16 18.41
C PRO A 268 -21.62 -8.07 19.41
N HIS A 269 -22.62 -8.35 20.23
CA HIS A 269 -22.97 -7.50 21.37
C HIS A 269 -21.93 -7.62 22.48
N GLY A 270 -21.62 -6.46 23.05
CA GLY A 270 -21.22 -6.19 24.43
C GLY A 270 -20.27 -7.16 25.12
N HIS A 271 -19.01 -6.76 25.25
CA HIS A 271 -18.17 -7.15 26.38
C HIS A 271 -17.31 -5.98 26.84
N ASP A 272 -17.11 -5.94 28.14
CA ASP A 272 -16.60 -4.85 28.98
C ASP A 272 -15.34 -4.16 28.44
N ILE A 273 -15.28 -2.83 28.64
CA ILE A 273 -14.09 -2.01 28.39
C ILE A 273 -13.00 -2.49 29.37
N PRO A 274 -11.87 -3.04 28.90
CA PRO A 274 -10.77 -3.42 29.78
C PRO A 274 -10.07 -2.17 30.31
N ASP A 275 -9.57 -2.26 31.54
CA ASP A 275 -8.81 -1.21 32.23
C ASP A 275 -7.56 -0.79 31.43
N GLU A 276 -7.05 0.42 31.66
CA GLU A 276 -5.98 1.02 30.85
C GLU A 276 -4.68 0.19 30.89
N ASP A 277 -4.42 -0.50 31.99
CA ASP A 277 -3.29 -1.42 32.14
C ASP A 277 -3.45 -2.70 31.30
N GLU A 278 -4.67 -3.21 31.11
CA GLU A 278 -4.93 -4.39 30.25
C GLU A 278 -4.81 -4.03 28.75
N LEU A 279 -5.12 -2.79 28.38
CA LEU A 279 -4.89 -2.27 27.02
C LEU A 279 -3.40 -2.14 26.71
N LEU A 280 -2.59 -1.70 27.67
CA LEU A 280 -1.13 -1.60 27.52
C LEU A 280 -0.46 -2.98 27.37
N ASP A 281 -0.90 -3.97 28.15
CA ASP A 281 -0.42 -5.36 28.01
C ASP A 281 -0.88 -6.00 26.69
N ARG A 282 -2.11 -5.73 26.25
CA ARG A 282 -2.61 -6.18 24.93
C ARG A 282 -1.85 -5.51 23.78
N LEU A 283 -1.54 -4.22 23.86
CA LEU A 283 -0.70 -3.51 22.88
C LEU A 283 0.72 -4.08 22.81
N ALA A 284 1.31 -4.44 23.96
CA ALA A 284 2.61 -5.10 24.02
C ALA A 284 2.59 -6.49 23.33
N SER A 285 1.50 -7.23 23.48
CA SER A 285 1.31 -8.54 22.81
C SER A 285 1.02 -8.46 21.30
N CYS A 286 0.56 -7.30 20.83
CA CYS A 286 0.13 -7.08 19.45
C CYS A 286 1.15 -6.33 18.58
N ASN A 287 2.32 -5.98 19.14
CA ASN A 287 3.47 -5.51 18.37
C ASN A 287 3.97 -6.61 17.39
N PRO A 288 4.02 -6.34 16.07
CA PRO A 288 4.69 -7.24 15.15
C PRO A 288 6.20 -7.20 15.42
N SER A 289 6.78 -8.37 15.75
CA SER A 289 8.22 -8.57 15.89
C SER A 289 8.97 -7.92 14.74
N GLN A 290 9.94 -7.06 15.06
CA GLN A 290 10.94 -6.60 14.11
C GLN A 290 11.76 -7.81 13.65
N SER A 291 11.82 -8.05 12.34
CA SER A 291 12.79 -9.01 11.78
C SER A 291 14.22 -8.48 11.99
N PRO A 292 15.23 -9.36 12.11
CA PRO A 292 16.58 -8.96 12.50
C PRO A 292 17.26 -8.15 11.39
N GLN A 293 17.95 -7.06 11.75
CA GLN A 293 18.80 -6.32 10.82
C GLN A 293 19.97 -7.20 10.34
N PRO A 294 20.42 -7.04 9.08
CA PRO A 294 21.56 -7.78 8.56
C PRO A 294 22.84 -7.38 9.27
N ALA A 295 23.68 -8.39 9.55
CA ALA A 295 24.98 -8.24 10.19
C ALA A 295 25.92 -7.36 9.33
N GLU A 296 26.31 -6.21 9.87
CA GLU A 296 27.43 -5.45 9.33
C GLU A 296 28.75 -5.96 9.88
N THR A 297 29.56 -6.57 9.02
CA THR A 297 30.96 -6.86 9.29
C THR A 297 31.83 -5.63 9.00
N GLY A 298 32.21 -4.96 10.09
CA GLY A 298 33.61 -4.57 10.31
C GLY A 298 34.04 -3.14 9.98
N ARG A 299 34.28 -2.36 11.04
CA ARG A 299 35.60 -1.75 11.32
C ARG A 299 35.67 -1.30 12.77
N GLY A 300 36.76 -1.67 13.43
CA GLY A 300 36.90 -1.60 14.88
C GLY A 300 37.14 -0.20 15.45
N ARG A 301 36.70 -0.03 16.70
CA ARG A 301 37.36 0.82 17.70
C ARG A 301 36.94 0.40 19.11
N VAL A 302 37.90 -0.18 19.83
CA VAL A 302 38.15 -0.21 21.29
C VAL A 302 36.93 -0.19 22.25
N LYS A 303 36.76 -1.29 23.00
CA LYS A 303 35.82 -1.42 24.14
C LYS A 303 36.41 -0.77 25.41
N PRO A 304 35.61 -0.08 26.25
CA PRO A 304 35.99 0.22 27.64
C PRO A 304 35.82 -1.05 28.49
N ILE A 305 36.84 -1.38 29.28
CA ILE A 305 36.81 -2.48 30.26
C ILE A 305 36.30 -1.90 31.58
N ASP A 306 35.08 -2.25 31.97
CA ASP A 306 34.61 -2.13 33.34
C ASP A 306 34.75 -3.49 34.03
N SER A 307 35.91 -3.70 34.66
CA SER A 307 36.18 -4.82 35.55
C SER A 307 36.75 -4.30 36.85
N PHE A 308 35.88 -3.89 37.77
CA PHE A 308 36.26 -3.65 39.16
C PHE A 308 36.33 -4.98 39.91
N ALA A 309 37.56 -5.44 40.18
CA ALA A 309 37.83 -6.51 41.12
C ALA A 309 37.66 -6.02 42.58
N PRO A 310 37.19 -6.86 43.52
CA PRO A 310 36.87 -6.40 44.88
C PRO A 310 38.11 -6.10 45.74
N LYS A 311 37.98 -5.11 46.63
CA LYS A 311 39.03 -4.39 47.37
C LYS A 311 39.83 -5.17 48.44
N HIS A 312 39.86 -6.51 48.42
CA HIS A 312 40.57 -7.30 49.43
C HIS A 312 41.93 -7.85 48.97
N LEU A 313 42.43 -7.47 47.79
CA LEU A 313 43.69 -7.99 47.22
C LEU A 313 44.85 -6.97 47.15
N PHE A 314 44.73 -5.78 47.76
CA PHE A 314 45.82 -4.80 47.76
C PHE A 314 46.60 -4.82 49.08
N LEU A 315 47.68 -5.58 49.10
CA LEU A 315 48.78 -5.43 50.05
C LEU A 315 49.52 -4.11 49.75
N ARG A 316 49.72 -3.27 50.79
CA ARG A 316 50.38 -1.96 50.70
C ARG A 316 51.85 -2.10 50.25
N PRO A 317 52.34 -1.27 49.30
CA PRO A 317 53.77 -1.19 49.01
C PRO A 317 54.51 -0.26 49.99
N GLN A 318 55.73 -0.68 50.38
CA GLN A 318 56.75 0.11 51.08
C GLN A 318 57.44 1.10 50.11
N PRO A 319 57.97 2.25 50.57
CA PRO A 319 58.46 3.32 49.71
C PRO A 319 59.99 3.32 49.52
N GLY A 320 60.45 3.83 48.37
CA GLY A 320 61.86 4.17 48.08
C GLY A 320 62.30 3.62 46.72
N SER A 321 63.08 4.29 45.88
CA SER A 321 63.65 5.64 45.86
C SER A 321 64.04 5.97 44.41
N CYS A 322 64.05 7.26 44.11
CA CYS A 322 64.60 8.00 42.97
C CYS A 322 65.86 7.51 42.23
N GLY A 323 65.95 7.89 40.94
CA GLY A 323 67.13 8.02 40.06
C GLY A 323 66.65 8.40 38.64
N TRP A 324 66.71 9.66 38.15
CA TRP A 324 67.85 10.35 37.48
C TRP A 324 68.45 9.46 36.35
N LEU A 325 68.61 9.80 35.07
CA LEU A 325 68.73 11.05 34.31
C LEU A 325 68.49 10.76 32.80
N ASP A 326 68.35 11.83 32.03
CA ASP A 326 68.30 11.96 30.56
C ASP A 326 69.46 11.30 29.79
N ASP A 327 69.15 10.79 28.59
CA ASP A 327 69.71 11.21 27.28
C ASP A 327 68.73 10.80 26.16
#